data_AF-A0A820SKA0-F1
#
_entry.id   AF-A0A820SKA0-F1
#
_cell.length_a   1.000
_cell.length_b   1.000
_cell.length_c   1.000
_cell.angle_alpha   90.00
_cell.angle_beta   90.00
_cell.angle_gamma   90.00
#
_symmetry.space_group_name_H-M   'P 1'
#
loop_
_entity.id
_entity.type
_entity.pdbx_description
1 polymer ?
#
loop_
_entity_poly.entity_id
_entity_poly.type
_entity_poly.pdbx_seq_one_letter_code
_entity_poly.pdbx_strand_id
1 'polypeptide(L)'
;YSVDGFLDKNRDTLFDDFKRLLYHSKNPILSAMWPEGEKSVISVTRRPLTAGTVFRNSMISLSNLLSSKQPFYVRCIKPNDNKSPVIFDQTRIEHQIAYLGLLENLRVRRA
;
A
#
# COMPACT_ATOMS: atom_id res chain seq x y z
N TYR A 1 -14.46 -4.26 10.25
CA TYR A 1 -14.35 -3.14 9.28
C TYR A 1 -15.71 -2.46 9.19
N SER A 2 -15.76 -1.13 9.08
CA SER A 2 -16.96 -0.43 8.62
C SER A 2 -17.00 -0.49 7.09
N VAL A 3 -18.18 -0.68 6.51
CA VAL A 3 -18.40 -0.74 5.05
C VAL A 3 -18.55 0.65 4.41
N ASP A 4 -18.66 1.69 5.24
CA ASP A 4 -18.95 3.04 4.78
C ASP A 4 -17.84 3.58 3.88
N GLY A 5 -18.24 4.02 2.68
CA GLY A 5 -17.34 4.54 1.65
C GLY A 5 -16.44 3.50 0.97
N PHE A 6 -16.67 2.18 1.16
CA PHE A 6 -15.86 1.15 0.48
C PHE A 6 -15.96 1.25 -1.04
N LEU A 7 -17.15 1.49 -1.58
CA LEU A 7 -17.35 1.64 -3.02
C LEU A 7 -16.66 2.90 -3.55
N ASP A 8 -16.79 4.02 -2.86
CA ASP A 8 -16.19 5.30 -3.28
C ASP A 8 -14.67 5.24 -3.22
N LYS A 9 -14.09 4.69 -2.14
CA LYS A 9 -12.64 4.47 -2.01
C LYS A 9 -12.08 3.51 -3.06
N ASN A 10 -12.91 2.61 -3.59
CA ASN A 10 -12.49 1.64 -4.60
C ASN A 10 -12.62 2.17 -6.05
N ARG A 11 -13.39 3.25 -6.25
CA ARG A 11 -13.52 3.96 -7.54
C ARG A 11 -12.32 4.88 -7.73
N ASP A 12 -11.22 4.33 -8.23
CA ASP A 12 -9.99 5.07 -8.56
C ASP A 12 -9.95 5.45 -10.04
N THR A 13 -11.04 6.05 -10.53
CA THR A 13 -11.20 6.36 -11.95
C THR A 13 -10.67 7.76 -12.23
N LEU A 14 -9.46 7.87 -12.79
CA LEU A 14 -9.01 9.08 -13.46
C LEU A 14 -9.36 8.98 -14.95
N PHE A 15 -10.30 9.80 -15.40
CA PHE A 15 -10.70 9.83 -16.81
C PHE A 15 -9.53 10.23 -17.71
N ASP A 16 -9.45 9.62 -18.88
CA ASP A 16 -8.33 9.85 -19.81
C ASP A 16 -8.27 11.29 -20.32
N ASP A 17 -9.40 12.00 -20.36
CA ASP A 17 -9.42 13.41 -20.73
C ASP A 17 -8.62 14.28 -19.75
N PHE A 18 -8.67 13.96 -18.46
CA PHE A 18 -7.82 14.64 -17.47
C PHE A 18 -6.35 14.28 -17.65
N LYS A 19 -6.03 13.02 -17.97
CA LYS A 19 -4.64 12.61 -18.24
C LYS A 19 -4.07 13.34 -19.45
N ARG A 20 -4.86 13.48 -20.53
CA ARG A 20 -4.49 14.25 -21.73
C ARG A 20 -4.26 15.72 -21.42
N LEU A 21 -5.17 16.32 -20.68
CA LEU A 21 -5.06 17.72 -20.26
C LEU A 21 -3.75 17.95 -19.49
N LEU A 22 -3.44 17.07 -18.53
CA LEU A 22 -2.22 17.16 -17.73
C LEU A 22 -0.95 16.92 -18.56
N TYR A 23 -1.00 15.99 -19.51
CA TYR A 23 0.10 15.73 -20.45
C TYR A 23 0.43 16.96 -21.31
N HIS A 24 -0.57 17.69 -21.80
CA HIS A 24 -0.38 18.91 -22.60
C HIS A 24 -0.12 20.18 -21.76
N SER A 25 0.09 20.03 -20.46
CA SER A 25 0.49 21.15 -19.60
C SER A 25 1.81 21.75 -20.06
N LYS A 26 1.94 23.07 -19.95
CA LYS A 26 3.21 23.78 -20.18
C LYS A 26 4.25 23.50 -19.09
N ASN A 27 3.84 22.91 -17.96
CA ASN A 27 4.74 22.52 -16.89
C ASN A 27 5.37 21.15 -17.22
N PRO A 28 6.71 21.06 -17.39
CA PRO A 28 7.39 19.81 -17.75
C PRO A 28 7.22 18.67 -16.73
N ILE A 29 7.03 19.00 -15.45
CA ILE A 29 6.81 17.98 -14.41
C ILE A 29 5.43 17.35 -14.58
N LEU A 30 4.41 18.17 -14.82
CA LEU A 30 3.06 17.68 -15.04
C LEU A 30 2.97 16.88 -16.33
N SER A 31 3.58 17.33 -17.42
CA SER A 31 3.55 16.54 -18.66
C SER A 31 4.24 15.18 -18.51
N ALA A 32 5.35 15.12 -17.77
CA ALA A 32 6.10 13.88 -17.54
C ALA A 32 5.38 12.86 -16.64
N MET A 33 4.47 13.29 -15.76
CA MET A 33 3.74 12.41 -14.85
C MET A 33 2.60 11.61 -15.53
N TRP A 34 2.08 12.08 -16.67
CA TRP A 34 0.97 11.43 -17.39
C TRP A 34 1.33 11.09 -18.85
N PRO A 35 2.36 10.26 -19.12
CA PRO A 35 2.77 9.90 -20.49
C PRO A 35 1.68 9.18 -21.28
N GLU A 36 0.72 8.57 -20.58
CA GLU A 36 -0.47 7.93 -21.16
C GLU A 36 -1.38 8.91 -21.92
N GLY A 37 -1.29 10.21 -21.61
CA GLY A 37 -2.05 11.27 -22.29
C GLY A 37 -1.71 11.44 -23.77
N GLU A 38 -0.58 10.91 -24.24
CA GLU A 38 -0.22 10.91 -25.66
C GLU A 38 -1.07 9.92 -26.49
N LYS A 39 -1.68 8.91 -25.86
CA LYS A 39 -2.35 7.80 -26.56
C LYS A 39 -3.67 8.21 -27.23
N SER A 40 -3.87 7.73 -28.46
CA SER A 40 -5.08 7.95 -29.26
C SER A 40 -6.34 7.37 -28.58
N VAL A 41 -7.44 8.13 -28.68
CA VAL A 41 -8.78 7.88 -28.09
C VAL A 41 -9.33 6.48 -28.39
N ILE A 42 -8.96 5.91 -29.53
CA ILE A 42 -9.47 4.63 -30.02
C ILE A 42 -8.90 3.44 -29.22
N SER A 43 -7.78 3.61 -28.51
CA SER A 43 -7.09 2.53 -27.79
C SER A 43 -7.50 2.34 -26.32
N VAL A 44 -8.40 3.18 -25.80
CA VAL A 44 -8.56 3.40 -24.33
C VAL A 44 -9.89 2.89 -23.76
N THR A 45 -10.58 1.98 -24.44
CA THR A 45 -11.89 1.43 -24.01
C THR A 45 -11.84 0.42 -22.86
N ARG A 46 -10.70 0.26 -22.17
CA ARG A 46 -10.61 -0.61 -21.00
C ARG A 46 -11.06 0.15 -19.76
N ARG A 47 -12.07 -0.40 -19.06
CA ARG A 47 -12.45 0.09 -17.73
C ARG A 47 -11.18 0.17 -16.86
N PRO A 48 -10.92 1.31 -16.20
CA PRO A 48 -9.80 1.43 -15.29
C PRO A 48 -9.91 0.38 -14.18
N LEU A 49 -8.75 -0.09 -13.71
CA LEU A 49 -8.71 -1.00 -12.57
C LEU A 49 -9.25 -0.30 -11.33
N THR A 50 -9.87 -1.06 -10.44
CA THR A 50 -10.29 -0.55 -9.13
C THR A 50 -9.08 -0.38 -8.21
N ALA A 51 -9.18 0.50 -7.21
CA ALA A 51 -8.12 0.72 -6.23
C ALA A 51 -7.67 -0.60 -5.57
N GLY A 52 -8.63 -1.47 -5.23
CA GLY A 52 -8.37 -2.78 -4.66
C GLY A 52 -7.59 -3.70 -5.60
N THR A 53 -7.86 -3.65 -6.91
CA THR A 53 -7.11 -4.45 -7.89
C THR A 53 -5.68 -3.95 -8.03
N VAL A 54 -5.49 -2.63 -8.08
CA VAL A 54 -4.16 -2.01 -8.12
C VAL A 54 -3.35 -2.39 -6.88
N PHE A 55 -3.92 -2.21 -5.69
CA PHE A 55 -3.27 -2.56 -4.43
C PHE A 55 -2.91 -4.05 -4.35
N ARG A 56 -3.84 -4.94 -4.77
CA ARG A 56 -3.58 -6.38 -4.82
C ARG A 56 -2.40 -6.71 -5.72
N ASN A 57 -2.35 -6.15 -6.93
CA ASN A 57 -1.26 -6.40 -7.88
C ASN A 57 0.08 -5.91 -7.33
N SER A 58 0.12 -4.75 -6.68
CA SER A 58 1.32 -4.24 -6.01
C SER A 58 1.79 -5.16 -4.87
N MET A 59 0.88 -5.69 -4.06
CA MET A 59 1.22 -6.65 -2.99
C MET A 59 1.77 -7.97 -3.54
N ILE A 60 1.17 -8.50 -4.61
CA ILE A 60 1.66 -9.72 -5.28
C ILE A 60 3.07 -9.48 -5.84
N SER A 61 3.29 -8.36 -6.52
CA SER A 61 4.60 -8.00 -7.07
C SER A 61 5.66 -7.90 -5.97
N LEU A 62 5.34 -7.22 -4.86
CA LEU A 62 6.22 -7.12 -3.70
C LEU A 62 6.52 -8.50 -3.07
N SER A 63 5.50 -9.35 -2.91
CA SER A 63 5.67 -10.69 -2.36
C SER A 63 6.62 -11.52 -3.22
N ASN A 64 6.44 -11.49 -4.55
CA ASN A 64 7.32 -12.21 -5.48
C ASN A 64 8.77 -11.73 -5.37
N LEU A 65 8.97 -10.42 -5.25
CA LEU A 65 10.31 -9.84 -5.07
C LEU A 65 10.95 -10.31 -3.76
N LEU A 66 10.21 -10.28 -2.65
CA LEU A 66 10.71 -10.72 -1.34
C LEU A 66 11.02 -12.22 -1.34
N SER A 67 10.17 -13.05 -1.94
CA SER A 67 10.38 -14.50 -2.07
C SER A 67 11.60 -14.86 -2.92
N SER A 68 12.06 -13.97 -3.81
CA SER A 68 13.26 -14.18 -4.61
C SER A 68 14.58 -14.02 -3.83
N LYS A 69 14.53 -13.55 -2.58
CA LYS A 69 15.71 -13.22 -1.75
C LYS A 69 15.68 -14.01 -0.43
N GLN A 70 16.83 -14.05 0.24
CA GLN A 70 16.92 -14.59 1.59
C GLN A 70 16.34 -13.58 2.60
N PRO A 71 15.30 -13.95 3.37
CA PRO A 71 14.65 -13.01 4.27
C PRO A 71 15.31 -12.96 5.65
N PHE A 72 15.44 -11.75 6.19
CA PHE A 72 15.76 -11.49 7.60
C PHE A 72 14.68 -10.58 8.17
N TYR A 73 14.24 -10.86 9.40
CA TYR A 73 13.09 -10.18 10.01
C TYR A 73 13.50 -9.46 11.28
N VAL A 74 13.14 -8.18 11.38
CA VAL A 74 13.23 -7.37 12.61
C VAL A 74 11.81 -6.99 13.03
N ARG A 75 11.50 -7.16 14.32
CA ARG A 75 10.20 -6.82 14.90
C ARG A 75 10.38 -5.66 15.87
N CYS A 76 9.83 -4.51 15.51
CA CYS A 76 9.91 -3.30 16.34
C CYS A 76 8.72 -3.23 17.30
N ILE A 77 8.97 -2.83 18.54
CA ILE A 77 7.95 -2.63 19.58
C ILE A 77 8.07 -1.19 20.09
N LYS A 78 6.94 -0.48 20.14
CA LYS A 78 6.84 0.86 20.71
C LYS A 78 6.54 0.76 22.22
N PRO A 79 7.39 1.31 23.12
CA PRO A 79 7.22 1.10 24.55
C PRO A 79 6.07 1.90 25.16
N ASN A 80 5.70 3.05 24.58
CA ASN A 80 4.59 3.90 25.00
C ASN A 80 4.19 4.86 23.87
N ASP A 81 2.99 5.43 23.92
CA ASP A 81 2.51 6.37 22.90
C ASP A 81 2.97 7.82 23.10
N ASN A 82 3.46 8.17 24.29
CA ASN A 82 3.96 9.49 24.67
C ASN A 82 5.37 9.81 24.13
N LYS A 83 6.01 8.88 23.41
CA LYS A 83 7.40 9.00 22.92
C LYS A 83 8.40 9.26 24.05
N SER A 84 8.07 8.80 25.27
CA SER A 84 8.96 8.94 26.42
C SER A 84 10.02 7.84 26.40
N PRO A 85 11.29 8.14 26.73
CA PRO A 85 12.34 7.13 26.81
C PRO A 85 12.21 6.20 28.04
N VAL A 86 11.43 6.59 29.06
CA VAL A 86 11.37 5.89 30.36
C VAL A 86 10.04 5.20 30.63
N ILE A 87 8.99 5.52 29.88
CA ILE A 87 7.66 4.95 30.11
C ILE A 87 7.56 3.59 29.41
N PHE A 88 7.07 2.59 30.13
CA PHE A 88 6.81 1.27 29.62
C PHE A 88 5.35 0.90 29.86
N ASP A 89 4.57 0.88 28.79
CA ASP A 89 3.15 0.56 28.81
C ASP A 89 2.95 -0.93 28.47
N GLN A 90 2.74 -1.72 29.54
CA GLN A 90 2.59 -3.17 29.44
C GLN A 90 1.42 -3.57 28.53
N THR A 91 0.24 -2.97 28.70
CA THR A 91 -0.95 -3.31 27.92
C THR A 91 -0.74 -3.01 26.43
N ARG A 92 -0.10 -1.88 26.12
CA ARG A 92 0.24 -1.53 24.74
C ARG A 92 1.20 -2.53 24.12
N ILE A 93 2.19 -3.01 24.87
CA ILE A 93 3.19 -3.98 24.40
C ILE A 93 2.58 -5.37 24.25
N GLU A 94 1.71 -5.80 25.15
CA GLU A 94 0.97 -7.07 25.03
C GLU A 94 0.14 -7.12 23.74
N HIS A 95 -0.59 -6.04 23.43
CA HIS A 95 -1.29 -5.92 22.16
C HIS A 95 -0.33 -6.02 20.97
N GLN A 96 0.89 -5.44 21.07
CA GLN A 96 1.91 -5.54 20.03
C GLN A 96 2.45 -6.95 19.83
N ILE A 97 2.72 -7.65 20.92
CA ILE A 97 3.15 -9.05 20.90
C ILE A 97 2.09 -9.92 20.19
N ALA A 98 0.81 -9.69 20.49
CA ALA A 98 -0.31 -10.41 19.90
C ALA A 98 -0.45 -10.13 18.39
N TYR A 99 -0.53 -8.87 17.95
CA TYR A 99 -0.71 -8.58 16.52
C TYR A 99 0.52 -8.90 15.66
N LEU A 100 1.73 -8.85 16.23
CA LEU A 100 2.96 -9.30 15.55
C LEU A 100 3.10 -10.82 15.53
N GLY A 101 2.24 -11.54 16.27
CA GLY A 101 2.26 -12.99 16.40
C GLY A 101 3.57 -13.53 17.00
N LEU A 102 4.25 -12.78 17.87
CA LEU A 102 5.59 -13.15 18.34
C LEU A 102 5.59 -14.49 19.09
N LEU A 103 4.54 -14.73 19.90
CA LEU A 103 4.37 -16.00 20.61
C LEU A 103 4.23 -17.18 19.65
N GLU A 104 3.47 -17.01 18.58
CA GLU A 104 3.27 -18.08 17.58
C GLU A 104 4.54 -18.34 16.77
N ASN A 105 5.25 -17.27 16.38
CA ASN A 105 6.55 -17.40 15.73
C ASN A 105 7.56 -18.19 16.59
N LEU A 106 7.55 -17.98 17.92
CA LEU A 106 8.41 -18.73 18.84
C LEU A 106 7.99 -20.20 18.97
N ARG A 107 6.69 -20.49 18.98
CA ARG A 107 6.17 -21.86 19.04
C ARG A 107 6.57 -22.66 17.80
N VAL A 108 6.34 -22.11 16.61
CA VAL A 108 6.68 -22.77 15.33
C VAL A 108 8.18 -23.02 15.20
N ARG A 109 9.04 -22.14 15.74
CA ARG A 109 10.50 -22.32 15.72
C ARG A 109 11.03 -23.33 16.75
N ARG A 110 10.26 -23.64 17.80
CA ARG A 110 10.66 -24.61 18.84
C ARG A 110 10.29 -26.05 18.47
N ALA A 111 9.30 -26.24 17.61
CA ALA A 111 8.96 -27.51 17.00
C ALA A 111 9.98 -27.88 15.93
#